data_AF-A0A1M7NLU0-F1
#
_entry.id   AF-A0A1M7NLU0-F1
#
_cell.length_a   1.000
_cell.length_b   1.000
_cell.length_c   1.000
_cell.angle_alpha   90.00
_cell.angle_beta   90.00
_cell.angle_gamma   90.00
#
_symmetry.space_group_name_H-M   'P 1'
#
loop_
_entity.id
_entity.type
_entity.pdbx_description
1 polymer ?
#
loop_
_entity_poly.entity_id
_entity_poly.type
_entity_poly.pdbx_seq_one_letter_code
_entity_poly.pdbx_strand_id
1 'polypeptide(L)'
;MSYLLIPLGIFILVIALIDIFKTILYINGGGRLSSYTSRKIWWLYFKIARGKGNAPVLNFAGGTILMGLVAMWIFLIWVGYSLIYLSDPNSVVESSTGENANIIGNIYYVGYTLTSLGNGDLRAGSDFWRIVSNIMGMNSMIFISLGISYLLPVLQAVVDKRTLAVYIYQLGRSPKEIINKGFNGKDFSPLYSRLQNLETMLLKHGEHHLAYPILHYFHTNKRSHNIRLNLAILDEALNIQEAYWISRIDLCQ
;
A
#
# COMPACT_ATOMS: atom_id res chain seq x y z
N MET A 1 11.02 -29.62 24.41
CA MET A 1 11.40 -28.23 24.71
C MET A 1 12.53 -27.81 23.82
N SER A 2 12.26 -27.00 22.80
CA SER A 2 13.31 -26.37 21.98
C SER A 2 13.35 -24.89 22.30
N TYR A 3 14.16 -24.52 23.29
CA TYR A 3 14.23 -23.15 23.83
C TYR A 3 14.68 -22.11 22.80
N LEU A 4 15.26 -22.53 21.67
CA LEU A 4 15.67 -21.65 20.56
C LEU A 4 14.48 -21.12 19.73
N LEU A 5 13.34 -21.82 19.74
CA LEU A 5 12.19 -21.44 18.91
C LEU A 5 11.45 -20.21 19.48
N ILE A 6 11.42 -20.04 20.80
CA ILE A 6 10.81 -18.87 21.46
C ILE A 6 11.50 -17.56 21.04
N PRO A 7 12.82 -17.36 21.24
CA PRO A 7 13.46 -16.12 20.85
C PRO A 7 13.40 -15.87 19.35
N LEU A 8 13.44 -16.92 18.52
CA LEU A 8 13.26 -16.79 17.07
C LEU A 8 11.84 -16.32 16.71
N GLY A 9 10.81 -16.90 17.32
CA GLY A 9 9.42 -16.50 17.12
C GLY A 9 9.18 -15.05 17.55
N ILE A 10 9.66 -14.68 18.75
CA ILE A 10 9.59 -13.29 19.25
C ILE A 10 10.31 -12.34 18.30
N PHE A 11 11.50 -12.70 17.82
CA PHE A 11 12.26 -11.87 16.88
C PHE A 11 11.48 -11.60 15.59
N ILE A 12 10.82 -12.63 15.03
CA ILE A 12 9.96 -12.49 13.85
C ILE A 12 8.76 -11.56 14.14
N LEU A 13 8.10 -11.73 15.29
CA LEU A 13 6.99 -10.87 15.71
C LEU A 13 7.42 -9.41 15.86
N VAL A 14 8.58 -9.16 16.47
CA VAL A 14 9.13 -7.80 16.63
C VAL A 14 9.46 -7.18 15.27
N ILE A 15 10.04 -7.93 14.33
CA ILE A 15 10.29 -7.44 12.98
C ILE A 15 8.98 -7.08 12.27
N ALA A 16 7.97 -7.95 12.34
CA ALA A 16 6.66 -7.70 11.75
C ALA A 16 6.02 -6.45 12.36
N LEU A 17 6.08 -6.30 13.69
CA LEU A 17 5.58 -5.13 14.40
C LEU A 17 6.26 -3.84 13.94
N ILE A 18 7.60 -3.82 13.91
CA ILE A 18 8.37 -2.65 13.45
C ILE A 18 8.00 -2.29 12.02
N ASP A 19 7.83 -3.30 11.15
CA ASP A 19 7.46 -3.07 9.75
C ASP A 19 6.04 -2.50 9.59
N ILE A 20 5.06 -3.04 10.33
CA ILE A 20 3.67 -2.56 10.37
C ILE A 20 3.64 -1.10 10.86
N PHE A 21 4.22 -0.83 12.02
CA PHE A 21 4.24 0.51 12.60
C PHE A 21 4.90 1.52 11.67
N LYS A 22 6.05 1.16 11.09
CA LYS A 22 6.74 2.03 10.14
C LYS A 22 5.94 2.25 8.86
N THR A 23 5.25 1.23 8.35
CA THR A 23 4.50 1.36 7.09
C THR A 23 3.19 2.13 7.27
N ILE A 24 2.55 2.02 8.42
CA ILE A 24 1.21 2.58 8.65
C ILE A 24 1.27 3.94 9.35
N LEU A 25 2.13 4.08 10.36
CA LEU A 25 2.13 5.26 11.25
C LEU A 25 3.24 6.25 10.92
N TYR A 26 4.33 5.82 10.29
CA TYR A 26 5.46 6.70 10.00
C TYR A 26 5.31 7.31 8.60
N ILE A 27 5.14 8.63 8.54
CA ILE A 27 4.83 9.39 7.32
C ILE A 27 6.04 9.50 6.35
N ASN A 28 7.24 9.07 6.76
CA ASN A 28 8.48 9.16 5.97
C ASN A 28 8.98 7.80 5.46
N GLY A 29 8.13 7.09 4.73
CA GLY A 29 8.54 5.90 3.98
C GLY A 29 8.06 4.57 4.58
N GLY A 30 7.96 3.55 3.71
CA GLY A 30 7.49 2.23 4.09
C GLY A 30 8.50 1.46 4.94
N GLY A 31 8.00 0.48 5.69
CA GLY A 31 8.82 -0.52 6.36
C GLY A 31 9.81 -1.20 5.41
N ARG A 32 10.93 -1.73 5.95
CA ARG A 32 11.97 -2.35 5.11
C ARG A 32 11.43 -3.59 4.40
N LEU A 33 10.63 -4.38 5.09
CA LEU A 33 10.07 -5.62 4.58
C LEU A 33 8.94 -5.31 3.60
N SER A 34 8.08 -4.36 3.95
CA SER A 34 7.07 -3.84 3.03
C SER A 34 7.68 -3.33 1.72
N SER A 35 8.71 -2.48 1.80
CA SER A 35 9.42 -1.95 0.62
C SER A 35 10.13 -3.04 -0.20
N TYR A 36 10.65 -4.08 0.46
CA TYR A 36 11.24 -5.23 -0.23
C TYR A 36 10.17 -6.04 -0.97
N THR A 37 9.08 -6.38 -0.30
CA THR A 37 7.94 -7.13 -0.86
C THR A 37 7.31 -6.38 -2.04
N SER A 38 7.08 -5.07 -1.90
CA SER A 38 6.56 -4.23 -2.99
C SER A 38 7.46 -4.24 -4.22
N ARG A 39 8.79 -4.11 -4.03
CA ARG A 39 9.76 -4.17 -5.13
C ARG A 39 9.78 -5.54 -5.81
N LYS A 40 9.69 -6.63 -5.05
CA LYS A 40 9.69 -7.99 -5.59
C LYS A 40 8.44 -8.27 -6.41
N ILE A 41 7.27 -7.92 -5.90
CA ILE A 41 6.00 -8.07 -6.62
C ILE A 41 6.04 -7.19 -7.88
N TRP A 42 6.45 -5.92 -7.77
CA TRP A 42 6.59 -5.05 -8.94
C TRP A 42 7.53 -5.62 -10.00
N TRP A 43 8.70 -6.11 -9.60
CA TRP A 43 9.66 -6.73 -10.51
C TRP A 43 9.08 -7.94 -11.24
N LEU A 44 8.30 -8.77 -10.55
CA LEU A 44 7.61 -9.91 -11.17
C LEU A 44 6.61 -9.44 -12.24
N TYR A 45 5.78 -8.45 -11.92
CA TYR A 45 4.84 -7.84 -12.86
C TYR A 45 5.56 -7.22 -14.07
N PHE A 46 6.66 -6.51 -13.84
CA PHE A 46 7.47 -5.91 -14.89
C PHE A 46 8.12 -6.96 -15.81
N LYS A 47 8.58 -8.07 -15.24
CA LYS A 47 9.12 -9.21 -15.99
C LYS A 47 8.04 -9.89 -16.84
N ILE A 48 6.84 -10.09 -16.29
CA ILE A 48 5.67 -10.63 -17.01
C ILE A 48 5.26 -9.68 -18.15
N ALA A 49 5.31 -8.37 -17.90
CA ALA A 49 5.04 -7.35 -18.91
C ALA A 49 6.12 -7.27 -20.02
N ARG A 50 7.23 -8.02 -19.89
CA ARG A 50 8.38 -7.99 -20.81
C ARG A 50 8.91 -6.56 -21.03
N GLY A 51 8.89 -5.74 -19.97
CA GLY A 51 9.31 -4.33 -20.03
C GLY A 51 8.36 -3.38 -20.78
N LYS A 52 7.21 -3.86 -21.28
CA LYS A 52 6.25 -3.02 -21.99
C LYS A 52 5.40 -2.22 -21.00
N GLY A 53 5.66 -0.92 -20.86
CA GLY A 53 4.92 -0.03 -19.96
C GLY A 53 3.41 0.08 -20.26
N ASN A 54 2.98 -0.22 -21.48
CA ASN A 54 1.56 -0.24 -21.86
C ASN A 54 0.85 -1.57 -21.54
N ALA A 55 1.57 -2.57 -21.01
CA ALA A 55 0.98 -3.88 -20.74
C ALA A 55 -0.12 -3.77 -19.66
N PRO A 56 -1.33 -4.30 -19.92
CA PRO A 56 -2.46 -4.17 -19.00
C PRO A 56 -2.22 -4.88 -17.66
N VAL A 57 -1.34 -5.90 -17.64
CA VAL A 57 -0.97 -6.63 -16.42
C VAL A 57 -0.39 -5.72 -15.34
N LEU A 58 0.32 -4.64 -15.71
CA LEU A 58 0.90 -3.69 -14.76
C LEU A 58 -0.17 -2.93 -13.97
N ASN A 59 -1.39 -2.78 -14.49
CA ASN A 59 -2.49 -2.11 -13.79
C ASN A 59 -2.89 -2.84 -12.49
N PHE A 60 -2.65 -4.15 -12.42
CA PHE A 60 -2.94 -4.96 -11.24
C PHE A 60 -1.83 -4.91 -10.17
N ALA A 61 -0.63 -4.46 -10.52
CA ALA A 61 0.53 -4.54 -9.64
C ALA A 61 0.30 -3.81 -8.30
N GLY A 62 -0.25 -2.59 -8.32
CA GLY A 62 -0.52 -1.83 -7.09
C GLY A 62 -1.48 -2.54 -6.14
N GLY A 63 -2.58 -3.10 -6.65
CA GLY A 63 -3.55 -3.85 -5.85
C GLY A 63 -2.95 -5.14 -5.29
N THR A 64 -2.18 -5.88 -6.09
CA THR A 64 -1.50 -7.10 -5.65
C THR A 64 -0.43 -6.82 -4.60
N ILE A 65 0.31 -5.72 -4.72
CA ILE A 65 1.26 -5.32 -3.68
C ILE A 65 0.52 -5.03 -2.39
N LEU A 66 -0.57 -4.26 -2.45
CA LEU A 66 -1.33 -3.88 -1.27
C LEU A 66 -1.86 -5.11 -0.51
N MET A 67 -2.47 -6.07 -1.23
CA MET A 67 -2.91 -7.34 -0.64
C MET A 67 -1.72 -8.19 -0.17
N GLY A 68 -0.62 -8.20 -0.92
CA GLY A 68 0.59 -8.94 -0.58
C GLY A 68 1.25 -8.46 0.70
N LEU A 69 1.17 -7.16 1.03
CA LEU A 69 1.67 -6.62 2.30
C LEU A 69 0.88 -7.18 3.48
N VAL A 70 -0.46 -7.12 3.42
CA VAL A 70 -1.33 -7.65 4.48
C VAL A 70 -1.11 -9.16 4.65
N ALA A 71 -1.06 -9.91 3.54
CA ALA A 71 -0.78 -11.35 3.58
C ALA A 71 0.59 -11.67 4.18
N MET A 72 1.62 -10.89 3.84
CA MET A 72 2.96 -11.03 4.39
C MET A 72 2.99 -10.80 5.91
N TRP A 73 2.32 -9.75 6.40
CA TRP A 73 2.23 -9.50 7.84
C TRP A 73 1.50 -10.62 8.59
N ILE A 74 0.34 -11.06 8.10
CA ILE A 74 -0.42 -12.18 8.67
C ILE A 74 0.45 -13.43 8.70
N PHE A 75 1.15 -13.72 7.60
CA PHE A 75 2.04 -14.88 7.51
C PHE A 75 3.18 -14.82 8.53
N LEU A 76 3.83 -13.67 8.72
CA LEU A 76 4.91 -13.53 9.71
C LEU A 76 4.42 -13.65 11.14
N ILE A 77 3.25 -13.07 11.44
CA ILE A 77 2.63 -13.20 12.76
C ILE A 77 2.31 -14.67 13.04
N TRP A 78 1.73 -15.37 12.06
CA TRP A 78 1.43 -16.79 12.14
C TRP A 78 2.68 -17.67 12.32
N VAL A 79 3.75 -17.41 11.55
CA VAL A 79 5.03 -18.11 11.72
C VAL A 79 5.64 -17.83 13.10
N GLY A 80 5.64 -16.57 13.54
CA GLY A 80 6.20 -16.15 14.83
C GLY A 80 5.54 -16.86 16.00
N TYR A 81 4.20 -16.87 16.04
CA TYR A 81 3.47 -17.61 17.08
C TYR A 81 3.60 -19.12 16.92
N SER A 82 3.58 -19.67 15.70
CA SER A 82 3.77 -21.11 15.48
C SER A 82 5.10 -21.60 16.07
N LEU A 83 6.19 -20.85 15.89
CA LEU A 83 7.48 -21.17 16.50
C LEU A 83 7.44 -21.14 18.03
N ILE A 84 6.73 -20.17 18.62
CA ILE A 84 6.56 -20.07 20.08
C ILE A 84 5.82 -21.30 20.61
N TYR A 85 4.69 -21.70 20.01
CA TYR A 85 3.93 -22.88 20.46
C TYR A 85 4.69 -24.20 20.21
N LEU A 86 5.41 -24.33 19.09
CA LEU A 86 6.24 -25.50 18.82
C LEU A 86 7.43 -25.66 19.78
N SER A 87 7.77 -24.64 20.57
CA SER A 87 8.83 -24.74 21.57
C SER A 87 8.50 -25.70 22.71
N ASP A 88 7.22 -25.84 23.04
CA ASP A 88 6.72 -26.65 24.14
C ASP A 88 5.70 -27.70 23.63
N PRO A 89 6.00 -29.00 23.76
CA PRO A 89 5.06 -30.07 23.42
C PRO A 89 3.72 -30.01 24.17
N ASN A 90 3.69 -29.39 25.35
CA ASN A 90 2.50 -29.26 26.19
C ASN A 90 1.75 -27.94 25.93
N SER A 91 2.12 -27.19 24.88
CA SER A 91 1.53 -25.87 24.61
C SER A 91 0.07 -25.93 24.18
N VAL A 92 -0.28 -26.97 23.42
CA VAL A 92 -1.62 -27.24 22.93
C VAL A 92 -1.98 -28.69 23.20
N VAL A 93 -3.22 -28.91 23.63
CA VAL A 93 -3.78 -30.24 23.86
C VAL A 93 -5.10 -30.40 23.12
N GLU A 94 -5.43 -31.63 22.77
CA GLU A 94 -6.75 -32.02 22.28
C GLU A 94 -7.78 -31.81 23.39
N SER A 95 -8.91 -31.16 23.06
CA SER A 95 -9.96 -30.87 24.04
C SER A 95 -10.66 -32.13 24.54
N SER A 96 -10.73 -33.18 23.71
CA SER A 96 -11.44 -34.43 24.01
C SER A 96 -10.62 -35.42 24.82
N THR A 97 -9.34 -35.60 24.49
CA THR A 97 -8.45 -36.59 25.14
C THR A 97 -7.52 -35.96 26.18
N GLY A 98 -7.26 -34.66 26.09
CA GLY A 98 -6.24 -33.99 26.90
C GLY A 98 -4.80 -34.33 26.50
N GLU A 99 -4.60 -35.08 25.41
CA GLU A 99 -3.28 -35.43 24.90
C GLU A 99 -2.65 -34.25 24.17
N ASN A 100 -1.31 -34.19 24.17
CA ASN A 100 -0.55 -33.15 23.48
C ASN A 100 -0.80 -33.17 21.98
N ALA A 101 -1.05 -32.00 21.41
CA ALA A 101 -1.19 -31.85 19.97
C ALA A 101 0.14 -32.14 19.25
N ASN A 102 0.05 -32.76 18.07
CA ASN A 102 1.21 -32.93 17.22
C ASN A 102 1.66 -31.58 16.60
N ILE A 103 2.76 -31.58 15.83
CA ILE A 103 3.32 -30.37 15.20
C ILE A 103 2.27 -29.63 14.36
N ILE A 104 1.50 -30.37 13.56
CA ILE A 104 0.46 -29.79 12.70
C ILE A 104 -0.67 -29.21 13.55
N GLY A 105 -1.07 -29.89 14.63
CA GLY A 105 -2.06 -29.42 15.59
C GLY A 105 -1.67 -28.10 16.25
N ASN A 106 -0.40 -27.95 16.66
CA ASN A 106 0.11 -26.67 17.20
C ASN A 106 0.02 -25.53 16.16
N ILE A 107 0.44 -25.79 14.93
CA ILE A 107 0.40 -24.80 13.83
C ILE A 107 -1.05 -24.43 13.47
N TYR A 108 -1.94 -25.43 13.44
CA TYR A 108 -3.37 -25.25 13.20
C TYR A 108 -4.03 -24.47 14.35
N TYR A 109 -3.67 -24.74 15.61
CA TYR A 109 -4.13 -23.99 16.78
C TYR A 109 -3.73 -22.50 16.71
N VAL A 110 -2.52 -22.20 16.25
CA VAL A 110 -2.12 -20.80 16.03
C VAL A 110 -2.94 -20.18 14.91
N GLY A 111 -3.14 -20.89 13.80
CA GLY A 111 -3.96 -20.42 12.67
C GLY A 111 -5.40 -20.13 13.07
N TYR A 112 -6.09 -21.07 13.72
CA TYR A 112 -7.48 -20.93 14.13
C TYR A 112 -7.67 -19.86 15.22
N THR A 113 -6.67 -19.64 16.10
CA THR A 113 -6.75 -18.58 17.12
C THR A 113 -6.51 -17.20 16.51
N LEU A 114 -5.55 -17.06 15.59
CA LEU A 114 -5.28 -15.79 14.91
C LEU A 114 -6.46 -15.31 14.08
N THR A 115 -7.22 -16.24 13.48
CA THR A 115 -8.44 -15.93 12.72
C THR A 115 -9.69 -15.81 13.60
N SER A 116 -9.56 -15.97 14.92
CA SER A 116 -10.66 -15.96 15.88
C SER A 116 -11.76 -17.01 15.61
N LEU A 117 -11.42 -18.11 14.93
CA LEU A 117 -12.40 -19.11 14.50
C LEU A 117 -13.02 -19.88 15.67
N GLY A 118 -12.23 -20.30 16.65
CA GLY A 118 -12.81 -20.80 17.90
C GLY A 118 -13.46 -22.20 17.88
N ASN A 119 -13.21 -23.08 16.89
CA ASN A 119 -13.74 -24.45 16.78
C ASN A 119 -13.74 -25.31 18.06
N GLY A 120 -12.72 -25.18 18.94
CA GLY A 120 -12.70 -25.83 20.26
C GLY A 120 -12.24 -27.29 20.27
N ASP A 121 -11.79 -27.81 19.13
CA ASP A 121 -11.10 -29.10 18.99
C ASP A 121 -9.76 -29.09 19.75
N LEU A 122 -9.03 -27.99 19.68
CA LEU A 122 -7.78 -27.78 20.40
C LEU A 122 -7.90 -26.66 21.44
N ARG A 123 -7.17 -26.81 22.55
CA ARG A 123 -7.08 -25.79 23.61
C ARG A 123 -5.65 -25.64 24.12
N ALA A 124 -5.37 -24.50 24.75
CA ALA A 124 -4.09 -24.28 25.42
C ALA A 124 -3.87 -25.32 26.54
N GLY A 125 -2.68 -25.91 26.58
CA GLY A 125 -2.37 -27.04 27.47
C GLY A 125 -2.15 -26.66 28.94
N SER A 126 -1.92 -25.38 29.25
CA SER A 126 -1.76 -24.89 30.61
C SER A 126 -2.29 -23.46 30.78
N ASP A 127 -2.42 -22.98 32.02
CA ASP A 127 -2.84 -21.60 32.30
C ASP A 127 -1.88 -20.55 31.74
N PHE A 128 -0.58 -20.86 31.70
CA PHE A 128 0.40 -20.00 31.02
C PHE A 128 0.09 -19.88 29.52
N TRP A 129 -0.14 -21.01 28.85
CA TRP A 129 -0.46 -21.02 27.42
C TRP A 129 -1.83 -20.39 27.12
N ARG A 130 -2.79 -20.44 28.05
CA ARG A 130 -4.07 -19.70 27.94
C ARG A 130 -3.84 -18.20 27.90
N ILE A 131 -2.95 -17.66 28.73
CA ILE A 131 -2.60 -16.24 28.71
C ILE A 131 -1.90 -15.88 27.39
N VAL A 132 -0.96 -16.71 26.92
CA VAL A 132 -0.30 -16.50 25.63
C VAL A 132 -1.31 -16.49 24.48
N SER A 133 -2.30 -17.40 24.48
CA SER A 133 -3.37 -17.43 23.48
C SER A 133 -4.23 -16.17 23.51
N ASN A 134 -4.54 -15.65 24.70
CA ASN A 134 -5.27 -14.39 24.83
C ASN A 134 -4.47 -13.21 24.26
N ILE A 135 -3.18 -13.12 24.57
CA ILE A 135 -2.28 -12.09 24.02
C ILE A 135 -2.19 -12.22 22.49
N MET A 136 -2.09 -13.45 21.97
CA MET A 136 -2.09 -13.72 20.55
C MET A 136 -3.38 -13.23 19.88
N GLY A 137 -4.54 -13.53 20.45
CA GLY A 137 -5.85 -13.07 19.94
C GLY A 137 -6.01 -11.54 19.99
N MET A 138 -5.56 -10.89 21.06
CA MET A 138 -5.56 -9.41 21.13
C MET A 138 -4.67 -8.81 20.03
N ASN A 139 -3.47 -9.36 19.85
CA ASN A 139 -2.54 -8.90 18.82
C ASN A 139 -3.09 -9.10 17.41
N SER A 140 -3.72 -10.25 17.10
CA SER A 140 -4.29 -10.49 15.77
C SER A 140 -5.35 -9.47 15.42
N MET A 141 -6.24 -9.15 16.37
CA MET A 141 -7.28 -8.15 16.18
C MET A 141 -6.69 -6.76 15.89
N ILE A 142 -5.68 -6.33 16.67
CA ILE A 142 -4.99 -5.05 16.47
C ILE A 142 -4.33 -5.00 15.09
N PHE A 143 -3.59 -6.03 14.70
CA PHE A 143 -2.82 -6.01 13.45
C PHE A 143 -3.71 -6.11 12.20
N ILE A 144 -4.78 -6.91 12.25
CA ILE A 144 -5.77 -6.97 11.16
C ILE A 144 -6.48 -5.63 11.02
N SER A 145 -6.89 -5.01 12.14
CA SER A 145 -7.53 -3.70 12.16
C SER A 145 -6.62 -2.63 11.55
N LEU A 146 -5.36 -2.56 11.97
CA LEU A 146 -4.36 -1.65 11.39
C LEU A 146 -4.16 -1.89 9.89
N GLY A 147 -4.12 -3.15 9.46
CA GLY A 147 -4.05 -3.52 8.05
C GLY A 147 -5.19 -2.91 7.23
N ILE A 148 -6.44 -3.05 7.71
CA ILE A 148 -7.63 -2.46 7.06
C ILE A 148 -7.57 -0.93 7.09
N SER A 149 -7.18 -0.34 8.22
CA SER A 149 -7.00 1.11 8.38
C SER A 149 -5.95 1.70 7.45
N TYR A 150 -5.02 0.88 6.93
CA TYR A 150 -4.07 1.28 5.91
C TYR A 150 -4.63 1.16 4.47
N LEU A 151 -5.49 0.17 4.20
CA LEU A 151 -6.04 -0.06 2.86
C LEU A 151 -6.84 1.15 2.34
N LEU A 152 -7.77 1.67 3.15
CA LEU A 152 -8.69 2.71 2.70
C LEU A 152 -7.98 4.03 2.36
N PRO A 153 -7.08 4.58 3.20
CA PRO A 153 -6.35 5.80 2.85
C PRO A 153 -5.47 5.64 1.61
N VAL A 154 -4.83 4.48 1.42
CA VAL A 154 -4.04 4.20 0.20
C VAL A 154 -4.93 4.20 -1.04
N LEU A 155 -6.11 3.57 -0.98
CA LEU A 155 -7.05 3.59 -2.09
C LEU A 155 -7.57 5.00 -2.38
N GLN A 156 -7.85 5.79 -1.35
CA GLN A 156 -8.22 7.20 -1.52
C GLN A 156 -7.09 8.00 -2.18
N ALA A 157 -5.83 7.77 -1.78
CA ALA A 157 -4.68 8.41 -2.40
C ALA A 157 -4.52 8.05 -3.89
N VAL A 158 -4.86 6.81 -4.26
CA VAL A 158 -4.90 6.36 -5.67
C VAL A 158 -6.01 7.06 -6.45
N VAL A 159 -7.19 7.21 -5.86
CA VAL A 159 -8.30 7.95 -6.47
C VAL A 159 -7.91 9.41 -6.68
N ASP A 160 -7.36 10.07 -5.66
CA ASP A 160 -6.93 11.48 -5.73
C ASP A 160 -5.85 11.69 -6.80
N LYS A 161 -4.86 10.77 -6.89
CA LYS A 161 -3.86 10.76 -7.97
C LYS A 161 -4.50 10.69 -9.36
N ARG A 162 -5.55 9.86 -9.53
CA ARG A 162 -6.28 9.74 -10.80
C ARG A 162 -7.12 10.98 -11.08
N THR A 163 -7.77 11.55 -10.07
CA THR A 163 -8.53 12.79 -10.18
C THR A 163 -7.65 13.93 -10.66
N LEU A 164 -6.46 14.10 -10.08
CA LEU A 164 -5.48 15.08 -10.54
C LEU A 164 -5.06 14.83 -12.00
N ALA A 165 -4.78 13.57 -12.38
CA ALA A 165 -4.43 13.25 -13.75
C ALA A 165 -5.56 13.61 -14.74
N VAL A 166 -6.80 13.28 -14.41
CA VAL A 166 -7.98 13.59 -15.24
C VAL A 166 -8.22 15.09 -15.30
N TYR A 167 -8.05 15.80 -14.19
CA TYR A 167 -8.19 17.25 -14.12
C TYR A 167 -7.28 17.95 -15.13
N ILE A 168 -6.00 17.58 -15.14
CA ILE A 168 -5.02 18.11 -16.10
C ILE A 168 -5.36 17.67 -17.53
N TYR A 169 -5.77 16.41 -17.73
CA TYR A 169 -6.17 15.92 -19.05
C TYR A 169 -7.37 16.68 -19.65
N GLN A 170 -8.27 17.21 -18.80
CA GLN A 170 -9.39 18.04 -19.21
C GLN A 170 -9.00 19.49 -19.57
N LEU A 171 -7.78 19.94 -19.23
CA LEU A 171 -7.24 21.18 -19.77
C LEU A 171 -6.95 21.04 -21.26
N GLY A 172 -6.44 19.88 -21.67
CA GLY A 172 -6.16 19.53 -23.07
C GLY A 172 -5.29 18.28 -23.16
N ARG A 173 -5.32 17.60 -24.32
CA ARG A 173 -4.57 16.34 -24.55
C ARG A 173 -3.17 16.58 -25.12
N SER A 174 -2.89 17.82 -25.52
CA SER A 174 -1.61 18.27 -26.08
C SER A 174 -1.36 19.72 -25.64
N PRO A 175 -0.10 20.19 -25.66
CA PRO A 175 0.22 21.57 -25.30
C PRO A 175 -0.56 22.59 -26.12
N LYS A 176 -0.65 22.37 -27.44
CA LYS A 176 -1.45 23.18 -28.37
C LYS A 176 -2.93 23.25 -27.97
N GLU A 177 -3.53 22.12 -27.57
CA GLU A 177 -4.94 22.09 -27.17
C GLU A 177 -5.17 22.84 -25.85
N ILE A 178 -4.24 22.75 -24.90
CA ILE A 178 -4.29 23.51 -23.64
C ILE A 178 -4.25 25.01 -23.92
N ILE A 179 -3.30 25.46 -24.74
CA ILE A 179 -3.15 26.87 -25.13
C ILE A 179 -4.42 27.36 -25.84
N ASN A 180 -4.90 26.62 -26.84
CA ASN A 180 -6.09 27.01 -27.60
C ASN A 180 -7.36 27.08 -26.75
N LYS A 181 -7.52 26.18 -25.76
CA LYS A 181 -8.69 26.20 -24.86
C LYS A 181 -8.55 27.23 -23.73
N GLY A 182 -7.32 27.56 -23.37
CA GLY A 182 -7.00 28.53 -22.32
C GLY A 182 -7.11 29.98 -22.76
N PHE A 183 -6.98 30.25 -24.06
CA PHE A 183 -7.03 31.58 -24.64
C PHE A 183 -8.46 32.01 -24.96
N ASN A 184 -8.90 33.15 -24.41
CA ASN A 184 -10.23 33.72 -24.68
C ASN A 184 -10.25 34.74 -25.83
N GLY A 185 -9.12 34.92 -26.53
CA GLY A 185 -8.96 35.95 -27.55
C GLY A 185 -8.21 37.20 -27.08
N LYS A 186 -8.04 37.40 -25.77
CA LYS A 186 -7.31 38.53 -25.16
C LYS A 186 -6.24 38.07 -24.18
N ASP A 187 -6.57 37.11 -23.33
CA ASP A 187 -5.68 36.61 -22.29
C ASP A 187 -5.92 35.12 -21.96
N PHE A 188 -5.17 34.63 -20.98
CA PHE A 188 -5.26 33.27 -20.44
C PHE A 188 -5.96 33.21 -19.07
N SER A 189 -6.75 34.23 -18.71
CA SER A 189 -7.49 34.27 -17.44
C SER A 189 -8.34 33.01 -17.17
N PRO A 190 -9.02 32.39 -18.18
CA PRO A 190 -9.73 31.12 -17.98
C PRO A 190 -8.82 29.94 -17.64
N LEU A 191 -7.58 29.92 -18.14
CA LEU A 191 -6.61 28.88 -17.80
C LEU A 191 -6.11 29.07 -16.37
N TYR A 192 -5.73 30.29 -16.01
CA TYR A 192 -5.21 30.59 -14.67
C TYR A 192 -6.23 30.33 -13.57
N SER A 193 -7.52 30.62 -13.78
CA SER A 193 -8.58 30.29 -12.81
C SER A 193 -8.72 28.78 -12.58
N ARG A 194 -8.51 27.95 -13.61
CA ARG A 194 -8.47 26.48 -13.46
C ARG A 194 -7.20 26.05 -12.73
N LEU A 195 -6.06 26.70 -12.95
CA LEU A 195 -4.81 26.37 -12.26
C LEU A 195 -4.84 26.65 -10.75
N GLN A 196 -5.68 27.57 -10.26
CA GLN A 196 -5.84 27.80 -8.81
C GLN A 196 -6.26 26.52 -8.05
N ASN A 197 -7.12 25.69 -8.64
CA ASN A 197 -7.51 24.42 -8.03
C ASN A 197 -6.38 23.39 -8.06
N LEU A 198 -5.43 23.52 -8.98
CA LEU A 198 -4.35 22.56 -9.18
C LEU A 198 -3.35 22.56 -8.02
N GLU A 199 -3.08 23.72 -7.42
CA GLU A 199 -2.12 23.87 -6.32
C GLU A 199 -2.43 22.91 -5.16
N THR A 200 -3.67 22.97 -4.65
CA THR A 200 -4.11 22.11 -3.54
C THR A 200 -4.05 20.63 -3.89
N MET A 201 -4.40 20.27 -5.13
CA MET A 201 -4.34 18.89 -5.61
C MET A 201 -2.91 18.38 -5.75
N LEU A 202 -1.98 19.23 -6.20
CA LEU A 202 -0.55 18.92 -6.32
C LEU A 202 0.11 18.73 -4.95
N LEU A 203 -0.16 19.64 -4.02
CA LEU A 203 0.31 19.53 -2.64
C LEU A 203 -0.19 18.24 -2.00
N LYS A 204 -1.50 17.96 -2.11
CA LYS A 204 -2.08 16.70 -1.63
C LYS A 204 -1.45 15.47 -2.28
N HIS A 205 -1.18 15.53 -3.59
CA HIS A 205 -0.51 14.44 -4.31
C HIS A 205 0.92 14.18 -3.80
N GLY A 206 1.68 15.24 -3.53
CA GLY A 206 3.02 15.16 -2.94
C GLY A 206 2.99 14.53 -1.54
N GLU A 207 2.14 15.04 -0.66
CA GLU A 207 1.98 14.52 0.71
C GLU A 207 1.55 13.04 0.73
N HIS A 208 0.63 12.66 -0.15
CA HIS A 208 0.24 11.26 -0.31
C HIS A 208 1.39 10.36 -0.76
N HIS A 209 2.34 10.85 -1.56
CA HIS A 209 3.50 10.07 -1.98
C HIS A 209 4.52 9.88 -0.86
N LEU A 210 4.62 10.83 0.07
CA LEU A 210 5.43 10.70 1.29
C LEU A 210 4.78 9.71 2.26
N ALA A 211 3.49 9.91 2.57
CA ALA A 211 2.73 9.06 3.48
C ALA A 211 2.56 7.62 2.97
N TYR A 212 2.35 7.45 1.66
CA TYR A 212 2.09 6.15 1.04
C TYR A 212 3.04 5.87 -0.15
N PRO A 213 4.30 5.49 0.09
CA PRO A 213 5.28 5.24 -0.98
C PRO A 213 4.85 4.16 -1.97
N ILE A 214 3.98 3.23 -1.52
CA ILE A 214 3.37 2.20 -2.36
C ILE A 214 2.59 2.80 -3.56
N LEU A 215 2.14 4.06 -3.46
CA LEU A 215 1.44 4.79 -4.50
C LEU A 215 2.26 4.88 -5.81
N HIS A 216 3.59 4.75 -5.72
CA HIS A 216 4.48 4.66 -6.86
C HIS A 216 4.17 3.47 -7.78
N TYR A 217 3.76 2.33 -7.21
CA TYR A 217 3.49 1.10 -7.95
C TYR A 217 2.08 1.01 -8.55
N PHE A 218 1.21 1.97 -8.23
CA PHE A 218 -0.09 2.08 -8.87
C PHE A 218 0.07 2.66 -10.28
N HIS A 219 0.13 1.73 -11.23
CA HIS A 219 0.29 1.99 -12.66
C HIS A 219 -1.06 2.13 -13.38
N THR A 220 -1.04 2.87 -14.48
CA THR A 220 -2.16 2.95 -15.43
C THR A 220 -1.62 3.05 -16.85
N ASN A 221 -2.14 2.20 -17.73
CA ASN A 221 -1.88 2.25 -19.16
C ASN A 221 -2.78 3.25 -19.91
N LYS A 222 -3.83 3.78 -19.27
CA LYS A 222 -4.66 4.85 -19.84
C LYS A 222 -3.98 6.21 -19.66
N ARG A 223 -3.74 6.90 -20.78
CA ARG A 223 -3.11 8.25 -20.80
C ARG A 223 -3.88 9.26 -19.94
N SER A 224 -5.21 9.25 -19.98
CA SER A 224 -6.06 10.16 -19.20
C SER A 224 -5.85 10.06 -17.68
N HIS A 225 -5.41 8.90 -17.18
CA HIS A 225 -5.17 8.67 -15.76
C HIS A 225 -3.68 8.74 -15.39
N ASN A 226 -2.80 8.95 -16.37
CA ASN A 226 -1.36 8.96 -16.13
C ASN A 226 -0.90 10.37 -15.75
N ILE A 227 -0.75 10.58 -14.44
CA ILE A 227 -0.34 11.88 -13.89
C ILE A 227 0.98 12.39 -14.45
N ARG A 228 1.98 11.51 -14.66
CA ARG A 228 3.31 11.92 -15.15
C ARG A 228 3.23 12.49 -16.56
N LEU A 229 2.47 11.83 -17.44
CA LEU A 229 2.27 12.31 -18.81
C LEU A 229 1.47 13.61 -18.84
N ASN A 230 0.40 13.70 -18.06
CA ASN A 230 -0.44 14.90 -18.06
C ASN A 230 0.28 16.11 -17.46
N LEU A 231 1.10 15.92 -16.41
CA LEU A 231 1.95 16.98 -15.87
C LEU A 231 2.99 17.46 -16.88
N ALA A 232 3.65 16.55 -17.60
CA ALA A 232 4.61 16.93 -18.64
C ALA A 232 3.96 17.76 -19.76
N ILE A 233 2.74 17.40 -20.18
CA ILE A 233 1.99 18.15 -21.20
C ILE A 233 1.61 19.55 -20.70
N LEU A 234 1.22 19.66 -19.42
CA LEU A 234 0.90 20.95 -18.81
C LEU A 234 2.13 21.83 -18.68
N ASP A 235 3.24 21.28 -18.21
CA ASP A 235 4.52 21.97 -18.08
C ASP A 235 5.01 22.48 -19.45
N GLU A 236 4.97 21.64 -20.48
CA GLU A 236 5.30 22.03 -21.85
C GLU A 236 4.38 23.13 -22.39
N ALA A 237 3.08 23.08 -22.09
CA ALA A 237 2.13 24.13 -22.50
C ALA A 237 2.45 25.49 -21.88
N LEU A 238 2.77 25.52 -20.58
CA LEU A 238 3.11 26.74 -19.86
C LEU A 238 4.45 27.31 -20.33
N ASN A 239 5.46 26.46 -20.54
CA ASN A 239 6.76 26.87 -21.08
C ASN A 239 6.63 27.46 -22.49
N ILE A 240 5.82 26.87 -23.37
CA ILE A 240 5.55 27.42 -24.71
C ILE A 240 4.84 28.78 -24.61
N GLN A 241 3.83 28.89 -23.74
CA GLN A 241 3.10 30.14 -23.55
C GLN A 241 4.04 31.28 -23.10
N GLU A 242 4.94 30.99 -22.16
CA GLU A 242 5.92 31.94 -21.64
C GLU A 242 6.98 32.30 -22.69
N ALA A 243 7.59 31.31 -23.34
CA ALA A 243 8.66 31.51 -24.32
C ALA A 243 8.20 32.34 -25.53
N TYR A 244 6.96 32.16 -25.97
CA TYR A 244 6.41 32.86 -27.13
C TYR A 244 5.59 34.12 -26.77
N TRP A 245 5.62 34.55 -25.49
CA TRP A 245 4.92 35.76 -25.01
C TRP A 245 3.47 35.87 -25.51
N ILE A 246 2.75 34.74 -25.57
CA ILE A 246 1.42 34.68 -26.22
C ILE A 246 0.41 35.60 -25.52
N SER A 247 0.66 35.99 -24.26
CA SER A 247 -0.14 36.96 -23.49
C SER A 247 0.18 38.44 -23.74
N ARG A 248 1.20 38.79 -24.54
CA ARG A 248 1.62 40.18 -24.80
C ARG A 248 1.33 40.69 -26.21
N ILE A 249 0.69 39.89 -27.06
CA ILE A 249 0.44 40.27 -28.46
C ILE A 249 -0.49 41.49 -28.57
N ASP A 250 -1.23 41.85 -27.51
CA ASP A 250 -2.09 43.05 -27.46
C ASP A 250 -1.40 44.32 -26.88
N LEU A 251 -0.10 44.28 -26.51
CA LEU A 251 0.62 45.48 -26.04
C LEU A 251 1.39 46.22 -27.15
N CYS A 252 1.23 45.80 -28.41
CA CYS A 252 1.87 46.43 -29.58
C CYS A 252 0.88 46.76 -30.71
N GLN A 253 -0.40 46.93 -30.39
CA GLN A 253 -1.37 47.65 -31.23
C GLN A 253 -1.90 48.85 -30.45
#